data_AF-A0A9X1NNU3-F1
#
_entry.id   AF-A0A9X1NNU3-F1
#
_cell.length_a   1.000
_cell.length_b   1.000
_cell.length_c   1.000
_cell.angle_alpha   90.00
_cell.angle_beta   90.00
_cell.angle_gamma   90.00
#
_symmetry.space_group_name_H-M   'P 1'
#
loop_
_entity.id
_entity.type
_entity.pdbx_description
1 polymer ?
#
loop_
_entity_poly.entity_id
_entity_poly.type
_entity_poly.pdbx_seq_one_letter_code
_entity_poly.pdbx_strand_id
1 'polypeptide(L)'
;MNEHEPYGSTAPAETDAPTGRHLQAVDRDQPPRWRPQLWPADQIMATEFPPPKWAVPGLLCEGVSLLAGPPKVAKSWLLLALSLAVASGGQALGAIPVRQGPVLYLALEDTPRRLKSRMGQLLGDRPAPSGLHLATEWPTMPAGGDVAIADWLDRHPDARMIGIDVFAKVRGPSSPSLSAYDADYAAVGRIKKIADHYGIAVVLIHHVRKAGSEDFLQEVSGTNGIAGAADATLILKRPRGQADGTLSITGRDVEEAEIALTHDASTGHWLQSDRPADEVKLGDTRAAILQHLREAGKPLGPAAIARGTDLDPSLVRKTVQRMSDAGQIWPVSNGRYEAPAPGAVALPGTDRDTRTGGVPPVPTVPETL
;
A
#
# COMPACT_ATOMS: atom_id res chain seq x y z
N MET A 1 -56.10 -46.06 -21.62
CA MET A 1 -56.23 -45.89 -20.15
C MET A 1 -54.80 -45.72 -19.66
N ASN A 2 -54.34 -44.47 -19.56
CA ASN A 2 -54.23 -43.68 -18.31
C ASN A 2 -53.17 -44.34 -17.40
N GLU A 3 -52.12 -43.70 -16.90
CA GLU A 3 -52.04 -42.39 -16.20
C GLU A 3 -50.58 -41.85 -16.31
N HIS A 4 -50.38 -40.62 -16.80
CA HIS A 4 -49.95 -39.40 -16.08
C HIS A 4 -49.10 -39.53 -14.78
N GLU A 5 -47.99 -38.78 -14.77
CA GLU A 5 -46.91 -38.63 -13.78
C GLU A 5 -47.35 -38.14 -12.37
N PRO A 6 -46.43 -38.06 -11.38
CA PRO A 6 -45.73 -36.78 -11.21
C PRO A 6 -44.24 -36.86 -10.79
N TYR A 7 -43.42 -36.04 -11.48
CA TYR A 7 -42.49 -35.05 -10.92
C TYR A 7 -41.74 -35.41 -9.61
N GLY A 8 -40.53 -35.94 -9.75
CA GLY A 8 -39.54 -35.99 -8.66
C GLY A 8 -38.83 -34.64 -8.52
N SER A 9 -39.16 -33.92 -7.46
CA SER A 9 -38.45 -32.72 -7.00
C SER A 9 -37.00 -33.07 -6.62
N THR A 10 -36.03 -32.70 -7.47
CA THR A 10 -34.63 -32.62 -7.04
C THR A 10 -34.40 -31.25 -6.42
N ALA A 11 -34.31 -31.22 -5.10
CA ALA A 11 -33.81 -30.06 -4.37
C ALA A 11 -32.43 -29.65 -4.91
N PRO A 12 -32.13 -28.34 -5.07
CA PRO A 12 -30.79 -27.92 -5.42
C PRO A 12 -29.84 -28.30 -4.28
N ALA A 13 -28.71 -28.91 -4.66
CA ALA A 13 -27.64 -29.24 -3.74
C ALA A 13 -27.22 -27.98 -2.96
N GLU A 14 -27.34 -28.04 -1.63
CA GLU A 14 -26.78 -27.04 -0.73
C GLU A 14 -25.28 -26.93 -1.03
N THR A 15 -24.89 -25.83 -1.64
CA THR A 15 -23.49 -25.43 -1.74
C THR A 15 -23.04 -25.05 -0.34
N ASP A 16 -22.35 -25.98 0.32
CA ASP A 16 -21.60 -25.74 1.55
C ASP A 16 -20.54 -24.66 1.27
N ALA A 17 -20.91 -23.40 1.51
CA ALA A 17 -19.94 -22.36 1.78
C ALA A 17 -19.13 -22.80 3.01
N PRO A 18 -17.80 -22.63 3.04
CA PRO A 18 -16.99 -23.14 4.13
C PRO A 18 -17.35 -22.39 5.42
N THR A 19 -18.17 -23.03 6.25
CA THR A 19 -18.45 -22.59 7.61
C THR A 19 -17.14 -22.51 8.38
N GLY A 20 -16.89 -21.34 8.99
CA GLY A 20 -15.65 -20.95 9.65
C GLY A 20 -15.07 -22.06 10.52
N ARG A 21 -13.86 -22.51 10.16
CA ARG A 21 -13.07 -23.39 11.01
C ARG A 21 -12.20 -22.52 11.90
N HIS A 22 -12.66 -22.33 13.14
CA HIS A 22 -11.86 -21.81 14.24
C HIS A 22 -10.42 -22.38 14.21
N LEU A 23 -9.41 -21.53 14.24
CA LEU A 23 -8.01 -21.96 14.26
C LEU A 23 -7.72 -22.71 15.57
N GLN A 24 -7.76 -24.04 15.53
CA GLN A 24 -7.45 -24.87 16.70
C GLN A 24 -5.94 -24.86 16.98
N ALA A 25 -5.57 -24.85 18.27
CA ALA A 25 -4.20 -25.11 18.69
C ALA A 25 -3.75 -26.49 18.17
N VAL A 26 -2.54 -26.57 17.60
CA VAL A 26 -2.00 -27.82 17.07
C VAL A 26 -1.73 -28.78 18.24
N ASP A 27 -2.48 -29.90 18.31
CA ASP A 27 -2.17 -31.04 19.17
C ASP A 27 -0.80 -31.62 18.77
N ARG A 28 0.13 -31.71 19.71
CA ARG A 28 1.51 -32.11 19.46
C ARG A 28 1.71 -33.62 19.41
N ASP A 29 0.73 -34.41 19.85
CA ASP A 29 0.88 -35.86 20.07
C ASP A 29 0.31 -36.73 18.93
N GLN A 30 -0.26 -36.13 17.87
CA GLN A 30 -0.66 -36.85 16.66
C GLN A 30 -0.12 -36.18 15.39
N PRO A 31 0.54 -36.91 14.48
CA PRO A 31 0.94 -36.33 13.21
C PRO A 31 -0.31 -35.94 12.42
N PRO A 32 -0.43 -34.68 11.95
CA PRO A 32 -1.61 -34.25 11.22
C PRO A 32 -1.74 -35.08 9.93
N ARG A 33 -2.88 -35.75 9.74
CA ARG A 33 -3.22 -36.38 8.46
C ARG A 33 -3.55 -35.28 7.45
N TRP A 34 -2.52 -34.73 6.80
CA TRP A 34 -2.69 -33.66 5.83
C TRP A 34 -3.34 -34.20 4.55
N ARG A 35 -4.54 -33.70 4.24
CA ARG A 35 -5.18 -33.87 2.93
C ARG A 35 -5.22 -32.50 2.26
N PRO A 36 -4.34 -32.21 1.29
CA PRO A 36 -4.39 -30.94 0.59
C PRO A 36 -5.72 -30.79 -0.13
N GLN A 37 -6.27 -29.58 -0.12
CA GLN A 37 -7.34 -29.23 -1.03
C GLN A 37 -6.73 -29.05 -2.43
N LEU A 38 -6.99 -30.01 -3.31
CA LEU A 38 -6.58 -29.94 -4.70
C LEU A 38 -7.76 -29.42 -5.52
N TRP A 39 -7.51 -28.40 -6.33
CA TRP A 39 -8.50 -27.88 -7.27
C TRP A 39 -8.10 -28.32 -8.68
N PRO A 40 -8.98 -29.03 -9.41
CA PRO A 40 -8.86 -29.18 -10.85
C PRO A 40 -8.84 -27.79 -11.52
N ALA A 41 -7.95 -27.58 -12.50
CA ALA A 41 -7.77 -26.26 -13.12
C ALA A 41 -9.06 -25.76 -13.81
N ASP A 42 -9.82 -26.65 -14.42
CA ASP A 42 -11.12 -26.36 -15.01
C ASP A 42 -12.16 -25.92 -13.98
N GLN A 43 -12.17 -26.54 -12.79
CA GLN A 43 -13.03 -26.10 -11.68
C GLN A 43 -12.64 -24.72 -11.17
N ILE A 44 -11.35 -24.39 -11.04
CA ILE A 44 -10.91 -23.02 -10.71
C ILE A 44 -11.46 -22.04 -11.74
N MET A 45 -11.26 -22.32 -13.03
CA MET A 45 -11.69 -21.41 -14.11
C MET A 45 -13.21 -21.26 -14.21
N ALA A 46 -13.97 -22.27 -13.79
CA ALA A 46 -15.43 -22.23 -13.75
C ALA A 46 -15.99 -21.64 -12.44
N THR A 47 -15.15 -21.43 -11.43
CA THR A 47 -15.60 -20.89 -10.13
C THR A 47 -15.68 -19.37 -10.18
N GLU A 48 -16.84 -18.83 -9.81
CA GLU A 48 -16.97 -17.40 -9.52
C GLU A 48 -16.48 -17.12 -8.10
N PHE A 49 -15.32 -16.47 -8.00
CA PHE A 49 -14.79 -16.03 -6.71
C PHE A 49 -15.41 -14.68 -6.31
N PRO A 50 -15.71 -14.46 -5.02
CA PRO A 50 -16.13 -13.14 -4.56
C PRO A 50 -15.01 -12.12 -4.83
N PRO A 51 -15.35 -10.84 -5.08
CA PRO A 51 -14.35 -9.82 -5.25
C PRO A 51 -13.50 -9.69 -3.98
N PRO A 52 -12.19 -9.40 -4.11
CA PRO A 52 -11.31 -9.24 -2.96
C PRO A 52 -11.85 -8.19 -1.98
N LYS A 53 -11.72 -8.45 -0.67
CA LYS A 53 -12.14 -7.47 0.34
C LYS A 53 -11.07 -6.42 0.52
N TRP A 54 -11.44 -5.16 0.33
CA TRP A 54 -10.57 -4.01 0.56
C TRP A 54 -10.88 -3.35 1.90
N ALA A 55 -9.85 -3.15 2.72
CA ALA A 55 -9.91 -2.21 3.84
C ALA A 55 -9.83 -0.78 3.31
N VAL A 56 -8.89 -0.54 2.39
CA VAL A 56 -8.71 0.73 1.70
C VAL A 56 -8.53 0.43 0.22
N PRO A 57 -9.51 0.74 -0.66
CA PRO A 57 -9.42 0.44 -2.09
C PRO A 57 -8.12 0.95 -2.71
N GLY A 58 -7.46 0.10 -3.50
CA GLY A 58 -6.18 0.39 -4.16
C GLY A 58 -4.96 0.45 -3.25
N LEU A 59 -5.13 0.32 -1.92
CA LEU A 59 -4.03 0.44 -0.96
C LEU A 59 -3.87 -0.81 -0.08
N LEU A 60 -4.97 -1.31 0.49
CA LEU A 60 -4.99 -2.39 1.47
C LEU A 60 -6.07 -3.42 1.10
N CYS A 61 -5.68 -4.41 0.31
CA CYS A 61 -6.48 -5.61 0.02
C CYS A 61 -6.39 -6.62 1.18
N GLU A 62 -7.28 -7.61 1.22
CA GLU A 62 -7.12 -8.79 2.05
C GLU A 62 -5.76 -9.47 1.81
N GLY A 63 -5.19 -10.06 2.86
CA GLY A 63 -3.80 -10.50 2.88
C GLY A 63 -2.92 -9.63 3.76
N VAL A 64 -1.60 -9.83 3.67
CA VAL A 64 -0.62 -9.15 4.54
C VAL A 64 0.09 -8.04 3.78
N SER A 65 -0.08 -6.81 4.26
CA SER A 65 0.61 -5.62 3.77
C SER A 65 1.72 -5.19 4.73
N LEU A 66 2.92 -4.96 4.21
CA LEU A 66 4.04 -4.42 4.96
C LEU A 66 4.07 -2.89 4.82
N LEU A 67 3.88 -2.14 5.91
CA LEU A 67 4.13 -0.69 5.95
C LEU A 67 5.54 -0.40 6.49
N ALA A 68 6.46 -0.17 5.57
CA ALA A 68 7.87 0.08 5.82
C ALA A 68 8.24 1.56 5.67
N GLY A 69 9.40 1.94 6.20
CA GLY A 69 9.96 3.27 6.06
C GLY A 69 10.87 3.65 7.22
N PRO A 70 11.68 4.71 7.10
CA PRO A 70 12.63 5.11 8.13
C PRO A 70 11.96 5.36 9.49
N PRO A 71 12.70 5.25 10.60
CA PRO A 71 12.19 5.68 11.91
C PRO A 71 11.71 7.14 11.86
N LYS A 72 10.63 7.44 12.58
CA LYS A 72 10.06 8.80 12.74
C LYS A 72 9.50 9.44 11.45
N VAL A 73 9.24 8.65 10.42
CA VAL A 73 8.48 9.07 9.22
C VAL A 73 6.95 9.06 9.44
N ALA A 74 6.48 8.95 10.69
CA ALA A 74 5.06 8.95 11.05
C ALA A 74 4.21 7.79 10.47
N LYS A 75 4.79 6.58 10.34
CA LYS A 75 4.05 5.35 9.95
C LYS A 75 2.88 5.03 10.88
N SER A 76 3.09 5.10 12.20
CA SER A 76 2.05 4.87 13.21
C SER A 76 0.88 5.86 13.06
N TRP A 77 1.17 7.11 12.67
CA TRP A 77 0.12 8.10 12.39
C TRP A 77 -0.68 7.73 11.15
N LEU A 78 0.00 7.32 10.07
CA LEU A 78 -0.66 6.82 8.88
C LEU A 78 -1.56 5.62 9.20
N LEU A 79 -1.04 4.59 9.87
CA LEU A 79 -1.81 3.40 10.22
C LEU A 79 -3.01 3.74 11.12
N LEU A 80 -2.85 4.67 12.08
CA LEU A 80 -3.93 5.08 12.97
C LEU A 80 -5.01 5.86 12.22
N ALA A 81 -4.62 6.76 11.31
CA ALA A 81 -5.56 7.49 10.46
C ALA A 81 -6.35 6.54 9.53
N LEU A 82 -5.68 5.56 8.91
CA LEU A 82 -6.35 4.54 8.09
C LEU A 82 -7.32 3.70 8.93
N SER A 83 -6.91 3.29 10.14
CA SER A 83 -7.75 2.52 11.06
C SER A 83 -8.99 3.30 11.49
N LEU A 84 -8.85 4.59 11.79
CA LEU A 84 -9.96 5.49 12.11
C LEU A 84 -10.90 5.67 10.91
N ALA A 85 -10.35 5.86 9.71
CA ALA A 85 -11.15 6.00 8.49
C ALA A 85 -11.99 4.74 8.25
N VAL A 86 -11.38 3.55 8.31
CA VAL A 86 -12.06 2.26 8.11
C VAL A 86 -13.10 2.01 9.20
N ALA A 87 -12.77 2.26 10.47
CA ALA A 87 -13.71 2.04 11.56
C ALA A 87 -14.91 3.01 11.54
N SER A 88 -14.76 4.19 10.91
CA SER A 88 -15.82 5.21 10.80
C SER A 88 -16.53 5.24 9.45
N GLY A 89 -16.03 4.53 8.42
CA GLY A 89 -16.57 4.60 7.06
C GLY A 89 -16.29 5.94 6.35
N GLY A 90 -15.17 6.59 6.67
CA GLY A 90 -14.79 7.90 6.16
C GLY A 90 -13.97 7.85 4.87
N GLN A 91 -12.95 8.70 4.81
CA GLN A 91 -11.97 8.72 3.72
C GLN A 91 -10.56 8.44 4.25
N ALA A 92 -9.90 7.46 3.66
CA ALA A 92 -8.47 7.25 3.82
C ALA A 92 -7.69 8.28 2.99
N LEU A 93 -6.60 8.81 3.56
CA LEU A 93 -5.76 9.82 2.92
C LEU A 93 -6.52 11.09 2.45
N GLY A 94 -7.71 11.35 3.01
CA GLY A 94 -8.58 12.46 2.59
C GLY A 94 -9.25 12.30 1.22
N ALA A 95 -9.01 11.19 0.51
CA ALA A 95 -9.45 11.02 -0.88
C ALA A 95 -10.17 9.70 -1.13
N ILE A 96 -9.73 8.61 -0.50
CA ILE A 96 -10.18 7.25 -0.82
C ILE A 96 -11.38 6.89 0.08
N PRO A 97 -12.62 6.78 -0.44
CA PRO A 97 -13.76 6.35 0.36
C PRO A 97 -13.55 4.92 0.83
N VAL A 98 -13.84 4.66 2.11
CA VAL A 98 -13.67 3.33 2.71
C VAL A 98 -14.99 2.80 3.25
N ARG A 99 -15.17 1.48 3.16
CA ARG A 99 -16.33 0.81 3.77
C ARG A 99 -16.11 0.68 5.27
N GLN A 100 -17.13 1.07 6.03
CA GLN A 100 -17.12 0.91 7.48
C GLN A 100 -17.00 -0.57 7.89
N GLY A 101 -16.19 -0.85 8.91
CA GLY A 101 -16.22 -2.12 9.62
C GLY A 101 -15.23 -2.17 10.79
N PRO A 102 -15.33 -3.17 11.67
CA PRO A 102 -14.45 -3.31 12.82
C PRO A 102 -12.96 -3.36 12.43
N VAL A 103 -12.13 -2.73 13.27
CA VAL A 103 -10.67 -2.69 13.12
C VAL A 103 -10.02 -3.05 14.45
N LEU A 104 -9.04 -3.95 14.40
CA LEU A 104 -8.15 -4.23 15.54
C LEU A 104 -6.80 -3.55 15.32
N TYR A 105 -6.40 -2.63 16.20
CA TYR A 105 -5.08 -2.01 16.17
C TYR A 105 -4.27 -2.46 17.40
N LEU A 106 -3.17 -3.18 17.16
CA LEU A 106 -2.17 -3.53 18.15
C LEU A 106 -1.06 -2.45 18.18
N ALA A 107 -1.18 -1.48 19.09
CA ALA A 107 -0.33 -0.31 19.27
C ALA A 107 0.75 -0.55 20.34
N LEU A 108 1.62 -1.50 20.07
CA LEU A 108 2.55 -2.16 21.00
C LEU A 108 3.80 -1.35 21.35
N GLU A 109 4.02 -0.22 20.69
CA GLU A 109 5.02 0.78 21.09
C GLU A 109 4.39 2.04 21.69
N ASP A 110 3.07 2.07 21.82
CA ASP A 110 2.32 3.22 22.33
C ASP A 110 1.88 3.04 23.79
N THR A 111 1.32 4.10 24.36
CA THR A 111 0.60 4.02 25.64
C THR A 111 -0.83 4.50 25.46
N PRO A 112 -1.78 4.11 26.33
CA PRO A 112 -3.15 4.59 26.23
C PRO A 112 -3.25 6.12 26.23
N ARG A 113 -2.40 6.80 27.02
CA ARG A 113 -2.31 8.27 27.04
C ARG A 113 -1.85 8.84 25.69
N ARG A 114 -0.82 8.24 25.07
CA ARG A 114 -0.34 8.68 23.75
C ARG A 114 -1.41 8.44 22.67
N LEU A 115 -2.04 7.27 22.67
CA LEU A 115 -3.12 6.96 21.74
C LEU A 115 -4.29 7.94 21.85
N LYS A 116 -4.76 8.22 23.08
CA LYS A 116 -5.82 9.22 23.30
C LYS A 116 -5.45 10.58 22.71
N SER A 117 -4.21 11.02 22.92
CA SER A 117 -3.71 12.29 22.36
C SER A 117 -3.67 12.27 20.82
N ARG A 118 -3.17 11.18 20.21
CA ARG A 118 -3.06 11.05 18.75
C ARG A 118 -4.44 10.99 18.09
N MET A 119 -5.33 10.17 18.65
CA MET A 119 -6.72 10.07 18.19
C MET A 119 -7.43 11.41 18.32
N GLY A 120 -7.25 12.14 19.42
CA GLY A 120 -7.83 13.48 19.59
C GLY A 120 -7.40 14.45 18.47
N GLN A 121 -6.13 14.41 18.05
CA GLN A 121 -5.65 15.23 16.93
C GLN A 121 -6.26 14.80 15.60
N LEU A 122 -6.33 13.49 15.32
CA LEU A 122 -6.87 12.97 14.06
C LEU A 122 -8.40 13.15 13.95
N LEU A 123 -9.11 12.99 15.06
CA LEU A 123 -10.56 13.08 15.11
C LEU A 123 -11.05 14.54 15.14
N GLY A 124 -10.29 15.44 15.76
CA GLY A 124 -10.78 16.78 16.10
C GLY A 124 -11.99 16.65 17.03
N ASP A 125 -13.10 17.28 16.64
CA ASP A 125 -14.37 17.22 17.39
C ASP A 125 -15.20 15.96 17.12
N ARG A 126 -14.78 15.10 16.19
CA ARG A 126 -15.52 13.88 15.84
C ARG A 126 -15.42 12.84 16.95
N PRO A 127 -16.51 12.07 17.22
CA PRO A 127 -16.45 11.00 18.20
C PRO A 127 -15.52 9.88 17.73
N ALA A 128 -14.89 9.18 18.69
CA ALA A 128 -14.13 7.97 18.39
C ALA A 128 -15.08 6.85 17.94
N PRO A 129 -14.78 6.14 16.83
CA PRO A 129 -15.65 5.07 16.34
C PRO A 129 -15.60 3.86 17.29
N SER A 130 -16.77 3.33 17.64
CA SER A 130 -16.88 2.14 18.51
C SER A 130 -16.29 0.87 17.88
N GLY A 131 -16.20 0.83 16.54
CA GLY A 131 -15.61 -0.28 15.81
C GLY A 131 -14.08 -0.33 15.83
N LEU A 132 -13.38 0.67 16.40
CA LEU A 132 -11.92 0.65 16.53
C LEU A 132 -11.51 0.10 17.91
N HIS A 133 -10.99 -1.13 17.92
CA HIS A 133 -10.46 -1.77 19.12
C HIS A 133 -8.94 -1.61 19.17
N LEU A 134 -8.42 -1.07 20.28
CA LEU A 134 -7.00 -0.76 20.46
C LEU A 134 -6.42 -1.60 21.59
N ALA A 135 -5.23 -2.17 21.38
CA ALA A 135 -4.46 -2.85 22.42
C ALA A 135 -3.02 -2.33 22.46
N THR A 136 -2.50 -1.99 23.64
CA THR A 136 -1.09 -1.56 23.81
C THR A 136 -0.18 -2.71 24.23
N GLU A 137 -0.74 -3.89 24.48
CA GLU A 137 -0.04 -5.11 24.82
C GLU A 137 -0.72 -6.27 24.07
N TRP A 138 0.06 -7.23 23.59
CA TRP A 138 -0.44 -8.42 22.90
C TRP A 138 0.56 -9.57 23.05
N PRO A 139 0.11 -10.82 23.21
CA PRO A 139 1.01 -11.96 23.20
C PRO A 139 1.76 -12.05 21.86
N THR A 140 2.98 -12.58 21.89
CA THR A 140 3.67 -12.91 20.65
C THR A 140 2.89 -14.00 19.90
N MET A 141 2.99 -14.08 18.58
CA MET A 141 2.30 -15.07 17.75
C MET A 141 2.57 -16.50 18.26
N PRO A 142 3.80 -16.94 18.56
CA PRO A 142 4.04 -18.28 19.11
C PRO A 142 3.48 -18.51 20.53
N ALA A 143 3.15 -17.45 21.26
CA ALA A 143 2.60 -17.48 22.61
C ALA A 143 1.06 -17.31 22.63
N GLY A 144 0.38 -17.61 21.51
CA GLY A 144 -1.08 -17.53 21.39
C GLY A 144 -1.60 -16.18 20.90
N GLY A 145 -0.73 -15.28 20.42
CA GLY A 145 -1.15 -14.02 19.83
C GLY A 145 -1.95 -14.19 18.53
N ASP A 146 -1.69 -15.29 17.80
CA ASP A 146 -2.45 -15.71 16.62
C ASP A 146 -3.85 -16.19 16.99
N VAL A 147 -3.98 -17.03 18.02
CA VAL A 147 -5.27 -17.48 18.56
C VAL A 147 -6.10 -16.30 19.08
N ALA A 148 -5.49 -15.37 19.81
CA ALA A 148 -6.20 -14.19 20.31
C ALA A 148 -6.73 -13.29 19.18
N ILE A 149 -6.04 -13.23 18.04
CA ILE A 149 -6.54 -12.53 16.85
C ILE A 149 -7.71 -13.28 16.23
N ALA A 150 -7.61 -14.61 16.09
CA ALA A 150 -8.69 -15.45 15.58
C ALA A 150 -9.96 -15.31 16.44
N ASP A 151 -9.83 -15.36 17.78
CA ASP A 151 -10.93 -15.15 18.72
C ASP A 151 -11.58 -13.78 18.58
N TRP A 152 -10.80 -12.75 18.23
CA TRP A 152 -11.35 -11.43 17.96
C TRP A 152 -12.10 -11.41 16.63
N LEU A 153 -11.55 -12.01 15.57
CA LEU A 153 -12.18 -12.08 14.25
C LEU A 153 -13.49 -12.89 14.28
N ASP A 154 -13.54 -13.98 15.04
CA ASP A 154 -14.75 -14.79 15.20
C ASP A 154 -15.90 -13.99 15.85
N ARG A 155 -15.58 -13.03 16.72
CA ARG A 155 -16.55 -12.12 17.34
C ARG A 155 -16.88 -10.90 16.47
N HIS A 156 -16.13 -10.67 15.39
CA HIS A 156 -16.28 -9.54 14.48
C HIS A 156 -16.21 -10.03 13.03
N PRO A 157 -17.19 -10.83 12.56
CA PRO A 157 -17.14 -11.48 11.24
C PRO A 157 -17.15 -10.49 10.06
N ASP A 158 -17.51 -9.23 10.30
CA ASP A 158 -17.52 -8.13 9.35
C ASP A 158 -16.28 -7.22 9.45
N ALA A 159 -15.27 -7.62 10.26
CA ALA A 159 -14.01 -6.92 10.39
C ALA A 159 -13.36 -6.64 9.03
N ARG A 160 -12.67 -5.51 8.95
CA ARG A 160 -12.05 -5.04 7.70
C ARG A 160 -10.55 -5.00 7.76
N MET A 161 -9.97 -4.78 8.94
CA MET A 161 -8.54 -4.54 9.05
C MET A 161 -7.97 -4.92 10.42
N ILE A 162 -6.73 -5.39 10.40
CA ILE A 162 -5.87 -5.50 11.58
C ILE A 162 -4.61 -4.67 11.34
N GLY A 163 -4.30 -3.75 12.24
CA GLY A 163 -3.03 -3.01 12.26
C GLY A 163 -2.11 -3.51 13.36
N ILE A 164 -0.83 -3.79 13.04
CA ILE A 164 0.17 -4.25 14.00
C ILE A 164 1.37 -3.30 14.01
N ASP A 165 1.51 -2.56 15.10
CA ASP A 165 2.51 -1.51 15.30
C ASP A 165 3.31 -1.74 16.59
N VAL A 166 4.48 -2.38 16.56
CA VAL A 166 5.25 -2.84 15.40
C VAL A 166 5.30 -4.35 15.33
N PHE A 167 5.46 -4.91 14.14
CA PHE A 167 5.56 -6.36 13.90
C PHE A 167 6.60 -7.06 14.82
N ALA A 168 7.72 -6.39 15.09
CA ALA A 168 8.78 -6.94 15.94
C ALA A 168 8.30 -7.31 17.36
N LYS A 169 7.23 -6.69 17.87
CA LYS A 169 6.67 -6.98 19.20
C LYS A 169 5.83 -8.25 19.24
N VAL A 170 5.18 -8.61 18.13
CA VAL A 170 4.36 -9.83 18.06
C VAL A 170 5.11 -11.02 17.45
N ARG A 171 6.21 -10.78 16.74
CA ARG A 171 6.96 -11.83 16.06
C ARG A 171 7.38 -12.98 16.99
N GLY A 172 7.78 -12.67 18.23
CA GLY A 172 8.30 -13.64 19.19
C GLY A 172 9.78 -14.00 18.95
N PRO A 173 10.37 -14.84 19.81
CA PRO A 173 11.77 -15.24 19.70
C PRO A 173 12.01 -16.04 18.42
N SER A 174 13.15 -15.80 17.77
CA SER A 174 13.57 -16.58 16.61
C SER A 174 14.35 -17.82 17.07
N SER A 175 14.20 -18.94 16.38
CA SER A 175 15.01 -20.13 16.64
C SER A 175 16.49 -19.81 16.40
N PRO A 176 17.42 -20.19 17.29
CA PRO A 176 18.86 -20.01 17.07
C PRO A 176 19.37 -20.71 15.80
N SER A 177 18.64 -21.71 15.31
CA SER A 177 19.00 -22.50 14.11
C SER A 177 18.54 -21.89 12.79
N LEU A 178 17.66 -20.88 12.80
CA LEU A 178 17.15 -20.25 11.59
C LEU A 178 17.95 -18.99 11.26
N SER A 179 18.15 -18.77 9.97
CA SER A 179 18.62 -17.46 9.52
C SER A 179 17.59 -16.38 9.90
N ALA A 180 18.05 -15.13 10.03
CA ALA A 180 17.13 -14.01 10.29
C ALA A 180 16.03 -13.92 9.21
N TYR A 181 16.39 -14.17 7.96
CA TYR A 181 15.47 -14.23 6.82
C TYR A 181 14.39 -15.30 7.00
N ASP A 182 14.78 -16.54 7.29
CA ASP A 182 13.81 -17.65 7.42
C ASP A 182 12.88 -17.45 8.61
N ALA A 183 13.44 -16.91 9.71
CA ALA A 183 12.65 -16.56 10.88
C ALA A 183 11.66 -15.42 10.59
N ASP A 184 12.07 -14.42 9.78
CA ASP A 184 11.19 -13.34 9.31
C ASP A 184 10.05 -13.89 8.47
N TYR A 185 10.37 -14.70 7.48
CA TYR A 185 9.43 -15.31 6.57
C TYR A 185 8.42 -16.21 7.31
N ALA A 186 8.90 -17.05 8.23
CA ALA A 186 8.04 -17.93 9.03
C ALA A 186 7.09 -17.14 9.96
N ALA A 187 7.56 -16.03 10.54
CA ALA A 187 6.74 -15.19 11.41
C ALA A 187 5.63 -14.47 10.63
N VAL A 188 5.94 -13.92 9.45
CA VAL A 188 4.92 -13.34 8.55
C VAL A 188 3.96 -14.43 8.07
N GLY A 189 4.47 -15.62 7.72
CA GLY A 189 3.66 -16.76 7.28
C GLY A 189 2.60 -17.20 8.30
N ARG A 190 2.84 -17.04 9.62
CA ARG A 190 1.81 -17.28 10.65
C ARG A 190 0.66 -16.29 10.54
N ILE A 191 0.96 -15.02 10.36
CA ILE A 191 -0.03 -13.95 10.21
C ILE A 191 -0.77 -14.10 8.88
N LYS A 192 -0.05 -14.47 7.81
CA LYS A 192 -0.65 -14.71 6.50
C LYS A 192 -1.71 -15.80 6.53
N LYS A 193 -1.48 -16.90 7.27
CA LYS A 193 -2.51 -17.94 7.45
C LYS A 193 -3.81 -17.40 8.06
N ILE A 194 -3.73 -16.44 8.98
CA ILE A 194 -4.90 -15.78 9.54
C ILE A 194 -5.55 -14.89 8.47
N ALA A 195 -4.75 -14.05 7.80
CA ALA A 195 -5.23 -13.16 6.75
C ALA A 195 -6.00 -13.90 5.65
N ASP A 196 -5.41 -14.98 5.13
CA ASP A 196 -5.96 -15.82 4.07
C ASP A 196 -7.21 -16.59 4.56
N HIS A 197 -7.20 -17.08 5.80
CA HIS A 197 -8.34 -17.83 6.35
C HIS A 197 -9.59 -16.95 6.52
N TYR A 198 -9.42 -15.73 7.03
CA TYR A 198 -10.54 -14.83 7.31
C TYR A 198 -10.88 -13.89 6.14
N GLY A 199 -10.03 -13.82 5.11
CA GLY A 199 -10.12 -12.81 4.05
C GLY A 199 -10.08 -11.41 4.65
N ILE A 200 -9.01 -11.10 5.38
CA ILE A 200 -8.86 -9.85 6.15
C ILE A 200 -7.57 -9.14 5.76
N ALA A 201 -7.59 -7.80 5.69
CA ALA A 201 -6.39 -7.00 5.48
C ALA A 201 -5.60 -6.89 6.80
N VAL A 202 -4.33 -7.27 6.78
CA VAL A 202 -3.42 -7.13 7.93
C VAL A 202 -2.25 -6.24 7.55
N VAL A 203 -2.04 -5.15 8.29
CA VAL A 203 -0.96 -4.20 8.05
C VAL A 203 0.10 -4.32 9.13
N LEU A 204 1.33 -4.65 8.72
CA LEU A 204 2.49 -4.80 9.59
C LEU A 204 3.37 -3.57 9.49
N ILE A 205 3.52 -2.81 10.59
CA ILE A 205 4.58 -1.78 10.62
C ILE A 205 5.92 -2.44 10.86
N HIS A 206 6.86 -2.12 9.97
CA HIS A 206 8.24 -2.52 10.08
C HIS A 206 9.19 -1.33 9.93
N HIS A 207 10.32 -1.38 10.63
CA HIS A 207 11.33 -0.33 10.58
C HIS A 207 12.50 -0.76 9.71
N VAL A 208 12.74 -0.05 8.61
CA VAL A 208 13.93 -0.28 7.80
C VAL A 208 15.13 0.45 8.41
N ARG A 209 16.27 -0.25 8.52
CA ARG A 209 17.54 0.35 8.96
C ARG A 209 18.33 0.78 7.72
N LYS A 210 18.47 2.10 7.57
CA LYS A 210 19.36 2.86 6.67
C LYS A 210 18.86 3.09 5.23
N ALA A 211 18.63 4.37 4.96
CA ALA A 211 18.20 4.97 3.70
C ALA A 211 19.40 5.24 2.78
N GLY A 212 19.22 5.03 1.47
CA GLY A 212 20.18 5.48 0.47
C GLY A 212 19.93 5.01 -0.96
N SER A 213 19.09 4.00 -1.21
CA SER A 213 18.80 3.55 -2.58
C SER A 213 17.57 4.26 -3.16
N GLU A 214 17.68 4.69 -4.42
CA GLU A 214 16.54 5.12 -5.23
C GLU A 214 15.59 3.95 -5.54
N ASP A 215 16.14 2.72 -5.59
CA ASP A 215 15.39 1.49 -5.74
C ASP A 215 14.68 1.10 -4.44
N PHE A 216 13.35 0.98 -4.54
CA PHE A 216 12.42 0.68 -3.47
C PHE A 216 12.65 -0.73 -2.87
N LEU A 217 13.08 -1.71 -3.69
CA LEU A 217 13.32 -3.09 -3.25
C LEU A 217 14.62 -3.20 -2.45
N GLN A 218 15.63 -2.41 -2.81
CA GLN A 218 16.93 -2.41 -2.13
C GLN A 218 16.86 -1.79 -0.73
N GLU A 219 15.91 -0.88 -0.47
CA GLU A 219 15.73 -0.31 0.88
C GLU A 219 15.06 -1.32 1.84
N VAL A 220 14.39 -2.31 1.27
CA VAL A 220 13.79 -3.46 1.95
C VAL A 220 14.78 -4.63 2.05
N SER A 221 16.01 -4.51 1.50
CA SER A 221 17.07 -5.52 1.48
C SER A 221 17.38 -6.16 2.84
N GLY A 222 17.41 -5.37 3.91
CA GLY A 222 17.61 -5.87 5.29
C GLY A 222 16.41 -6.62 5.87
N THR A 223 15.33 -6.72 5.10
CA THR A 223 13.99 -7.18 5.49
C THR A 223 13.37 -8.07 4.41
N ASN A 224 14.20 -8.61 3.50
CA ASN A 224 13.79 -9.42 2.35
C ASN A 224 12.86 -10.58 2.74
N GLY A 225 13.04 -11.17 3.93
CA GLY A 225 12.18 -12.25 4.43
C GLY A 225 10.77 -11.79 4.76
N ILE A 226 10.62 -10.55 5.25
CA ILE A 226 9.34 -9.96 5.61
C ILE A 226 8.60 -9.54 4.35
N ALA A 227 9.26 -8.80 3.46
CA ALA A 227 8.63 -8.32 2.23
C ALA A 227 8.35 -9.44 1.23
N GLY A 228 9.22 -10.45 1.13
CA GLY A 228 8.99 -11.62 0.29
C GLY A 228 7.82 -12.49 0.76
N ALA A 229 7.46 -12.42 2.04
CA ALA A 229 6.32 -13.13 2.62
C ALA A 229 5.02 -12.30 2.61
N ALA A 230 5.09 -10.98 2.39
CA ALA A 230 3.93 -10.11 2.32
C ALA A 230 3.29 -10.15 0.93
N ASP A 231 1.97 -9.92 0.89
CA ASP A 231 1.21 -9.83 -0.37
C ASP A 231 1.37 -8.46 -1.03
N ALA A 232 1.57 -7.41 -0.21
CA ALA A 232 1.88 -6.06 -0.66
C ALA A 232 2.93 -5.40 0.25
N THR A 233 3.71 -4.49 -0.32
CA THR A 233 4.67 -3.63 0.37
C THR A 233 4.37 -2.17 0.09
N LEU A 234 4.24 -1.39 1.17
CA LEU A 234 4.04 0.04 1.17
C LEU A 234 5.25 0.71 1.82
N ILE A 235 5.88 1.66 1.12
CA ILE A 235 7.06 2.36 1.62
C ILE A 235 6.73 3.84 1.79
N LEU A 236 6.66 4.29 3.05
CA LEU A 236 6.48 5.70 3.38
C LEU A 236 7.83 6.41 3.49
N LYS A 237 8.07 7.38 2.61
CA LYS A 237 9.25 8.23 2.59
C LYS A 237 8.85 9.68 2.86
N ARG A 238 9.61 10.36 3.71
CA ARG A 238 9.49 11.79 3.96
C ARG A 238 10.89 12.37 4.20
N PRO A 239 11.35 13.34 3.39
CA PRO A 239 12.58 14.06 3.68
C PRO A 239 12.51 14.72 5.07
N ARG A 240 13.67 14.81 5.74
CA ARG A 240 13.72 15.44 7.07
C ARG A 240 13.36 16.91 6.97
N GLY A 241 12.44 17.35 7.81
CA GLY A 241 12.02 18.76 7.87
C GLY A 241 10.97 19.17 6.84
N GLN A 242 10.57 18.29 5.92
CA GLN A 242 9.48 18.53 5.00
C GLN A 242 8.17 17.92 5.50
N ALA A 243 7.05 18.54 5.13
CA ALA A 243 5.72 17.98 5.34
C ALA A 243 5.39 16.91 4.29
N ASP A 244 5.88 17.09 3.07
CA ASP A 244 5.56 16.23 1.94
C ASP A 244 6.41 14.97 1.91
N GLY A 245 5.78 13.88 1.49
CA GLY A 245 6.36 12.56 1.37
C GLY A 245 5.71 11.75 0.25
N THR A 246 6.18 10.54 0.05
CA THR A 246 5.65 9.60 -0.94
C THR A 246 5.30 8.29 -0.26
N LEU A 247 4.25 7.65 -0.75
CA LEU A 247 3.86 6.30 -0.40
C LEU A 247 3.91 5.46 -1.67
N SER A 248 4.98 4.69 -1.83
CA SER A 248 5.15 3.74 -2.93
C SER A 248 4.47 2.42 -2.55
N ILE A 249 3.76 1.80 -3.49
CA ILE A 249 2.93 0.60 -3.27
C ILE A 249 3.27 -0.40 -4.36
N THR A 250 3.44 -1.67 -3.99
CA THR A 250 3.61 -2.80 -4.91
C THR A 250 3.09 -4.08 -4.26
N GLY A 251 2.56 -5.02 -5.03
CA GLY A 251 2.07 -6.28 -4.49
C GLY A 251 1.39 -7.16 -5.53
N ARG A 252 0.83 -8.27 -5.07
CA ARG A 252 0.16 -9.27 -5.91
C ARG A 252 -1.22 -8.81 -6.38
N ASP A 253 -1.98 -8.24 -5.45
CA ASP A 253 -3.38 -7.86 -5.64
C ASP A 253 -3.57 -6.33 -5.66
N VAL A 254 -2.48 -5.56 -5.71
CA VAL A 254 -2.49 -4.09 -5.80
C VAL A 254 -1.68 -3.64 -7.01
N GLU A 255 -2.17 -2.61 -7.70
CA GLU A 255 -1.41 -2.00 -8.79
C GLU A 255 -0.19 -1.25 -8.23
N GLU A 256 0.94 -1.34 -8.94
CA GLU A 256 2.10 -0.56 -8.59
C GLU A 256 1.79 0.93 -8.74
N ALA A 257 1.95 1.68 -7.66
CA ALA A 257 1.57 3.07 -7.60
C ALA A 257 2.49 3.85 -6.68
N GLU A 258 2.55 5.16 -6.91
CA GLU A 258 3.23 6.07 -6.01
C GLU A 258 2.36 7.29 -5.73
N ILE A 259 1.96 7.43 -4.45
CA ILE A 259 1.06 8.48 -4.00
C ILE A 259 1.88 9.57 -3.33
N ALA A 260 1.74 10.80 -3.82
CA ALA A 260 2.24 11.99 -3.12
C ALA A 260 1.38 12.25 -1.90
N LEU A 261 2.00 12.42 -0.74
CA LEU A 261 1.32 12.70 0.52
C LEU A 261 1.86 13.96 1.17
N THR A 262 1.00 14.71 1.85
CA THR A 262 1.38 15.81 2.73
C THR A 262 1.01 15.46 4.16
N HIS A 263 1.98 15.52 5.07
CA HIS A 263 1.76 15.31 6.49
C HIS A 263 1.42 16.63 7.18
N ASP A 264 0.19 16.77 7.64
CA ASP A 264 -0.24 17.87 8.47
C ASP A 264 0.20 17.64 9.92
N ALA A 265 1.18 18.42 10.39
CA ALA A 265 1.70 18.30 11.75
C ALA A 265 0.71 18.74 12.84
N SER A 266 -0.31 19.52 12.50
CA SER A 266 -1.31 20.03 13.45
C SER A 266 -2.39 18.99 13.76
N THR A 267 -2.80 18.23 12.75
CA THR A 267 -3.83 17.19 12.88
C THR A 267 -3.26 15.77 12.93
N GLY A 268 -2.01 15.59 12.48
CA GLY A 268 -1.35 14.29 12.36
C GLY A 268 -1.78 13.49 11.14
N HIS A 269 -2.62 14.05 10.25
CA HIS A 269 -3.07 13.38 9.04
C HIS A 269 -1.99 13.30 7.98
N TRP A 270 -2.00 12.20 7.24
CA TRP A 270 -1.42 12.11 5.92
C TRP A 270 -2.54 12.27 4.90
N LEU A 271 -2.42 13.28 4.04
CA LEU A 271 -3.40 13.58 3.00
C LEU A 271 -2.76 13.36 1.63
N GLN A 272 -3.53 12.83 0.68
CA GLN A 272 -3.10 12.79 -0.71
C GLN A 272 -2.87 14.21 -1.21
N SER A 273 -1.70 14.45 -1.80
CA SER A 273 -1.36 15.74 -2.40
C SER A 273 -1.90 15.81 -3.82
N ASP A 274 -2.30 17.01 -4.24
CA ASP A 274 -2.62 17.28 -5.65
C ASP A 274 -1.36 17.32 -6.53
N ARG A 275 -0.18 17.42 -5.92
CA ARG A 275 1.10 17.40 -6.64
C ARG A 275 1.50 15.97 -7.01
N PRO A 276 2.04 15.76 -8.21
CA PRO A 276 2.64 14.49 -8.60
C PRO A 276 3.79 14.03 -7.66
N ALA A 277 3.97 12.72 -7.49
CA ALA A 277 4.94 12.16 -6.55
C ALA A 277 6.41 12.45 -6.93
N ASP A 278 6.69 12.59 -8.23
CA ASP A 278 7.97 13.03 -8.77
C ASP A 278 8.33 14.45 -8.29
N GLU A 279 7.35 15.36 -8.19
CA GLU A 279 7.54 16.71 -7.62
C GLU A 279 7.86 16.68 -6.12
N VAL A 280 7.23 15.79 -5.35
CA VAL A 280 7.48 15.70 -3.90
C VAL A 280 8.87 15.13 -3.60
N LYS A 281 9.41 14.27 -4.47
CA LYS A 281 10.78 13.76 -4.35
C LYS A 281 11.84 14.81 -4.69
N LEU A 282 11.45 15.88 -5.38
CA LEU A 282 12.33 16.97 -5.76
C LEU A 282 12.50 17.92 -4.58
N GLY A 283 13.75 18.24 -4.20
CA GLY A 283 13.98 19.29 -3.20
C GLY A 283 13.35 20.62 -3.62
N ASP A 284 13.00 21.50 -2.67
CA ASP A 284 12.14 22.68 -2.86
C ASP A 284 12.47 23.51 -4.13
N THR A 285 13.76 23.72 -4.42
CA THR A 285 14.24 24.40 -5.64
C THR A 285 13.85 23.67 -6.93
N ARG A 286 14.00 22.35 -6.97
CA ARG A 286 13.67 21.52 -8.13
C ARG A 286 12.16 21.41 -8.34
N ALA A 287 11.40 21.28 -7.25
CA ALA A 287 9.93 21.28 -7.31
C ALA A 287 9.40 22.61 -7.87
N ALA A 288 9.92 23.75 -7.39
CA ALA A 288 9.56 25.07 -7.90
C ALA A 288 9.88 25.24 -9.40
N ILE A 289 11.05 24.74 -9.85
CA ILE A 289 11.42 24.74 -11.27
C ILE A 289 10.46 23.88 -12.09
N LEU A 290 10.14 22.67 -11.64
CA LEU A 290 9.28 21.73 -12.36
C LEU A 290 7.84 22.27 -12.47
N GLN A 291 7.29 22.77 -11.36
CA GLN A 291 5.97 23.41 -11.32
C GLN A 291 5.90 24.60 -12.28
N HIS A 292 6.89 25.49 -12.26
CA HIS A 292 6.91 26.66 -13.15
C HIS A 292 6.97 26.26 -14.64
N LEU A 293 7.72 25.20 -14.97
CA LEU A 293 7.76 24.66 -16.33
C LEU A 293 6.40 24.08 -16.78
N ARG A 294 5.67 23.41 -15.87
CA ARG A 294 4.33 22.88 -16.13
C ARG A 294 3.32 24.02 -16.34
N GLU A 295 3.31 25.02 -15.45
CA GLU A 295 2.43 26.19 -15.54
C GLU A 295 2.67 27.02 -16.81
N ALA A 296 3.93 27.14 -17.22
CA ALA A 296 4.27 27.88 -18.44
C ALA A 296 3.79 27.18 -19.72
N GLY A 297 3.60 25.86 -19.69
CA GLY A 297 3.13 25.05 -20.82
C GLY A 297 4.01 25.12 -22.08
N LYS A 298 5.26 25.61 -21.96
CA LYS A 298 6.19 25.81 -23.08
C LYS A 298 7.65 25.71 -22.63
N PRO A 299 8.60 25.38 -23.53
CA PRO A 299 10.01 25.29 -23.15
C PRO A 299 10.58 26.63 -22.68
N LEU A 300 11.19 26.65 -21.49
CA LEU A 300 11.81 27.84 -20.89
C LEU A 300 13.32 27.69 -20.74
N GLY A 301 14.06 28.78 -20.93
CA GLY A 301 15.49 28.83 -20.62
C GLY A 301 15.75 29.15 -19.15
N PRO A 302 16.96 28.87 -18.62
CA PRO A 302 17.30 29.07 -17.21
C PRO A 302 17.02 30.50 -16.68
N ALA A 303 17.22 31.52 -17.52
CA ALA A 303 16.95 32.91 -17.14
C ALA A 303 15.46 33.23 -16.99
N ALA A 304 14.59 32.59 -17.78
CA ALA A 304 13.14 32.74 -17.66
C ALA A 304 12.63 31.98 -16.43
N ILE A 305 13.15 30.77 -16.20
CA ILE A 305 12.84 29.97 -15.02
C ILE A 305 13.23 30.73 -13.74
N ALA A 306 14.45 31.26 -13.66
CA ALA A 306 14.91 32.02 -12.50
C ALA A 306 14.02 33.23 -12.17
N ARG A 307 13.57 33.96 -13.20
CA ARG A 307 12.63 35.07 -13.01
C ARG A 307 11.25 34.61 -12.55
N GLY A 308 10.76 33.50 -13.07
CA GLY A 308 9.44 32.98 -12.75
C GLY A 308 9.34 32.31 -11.39
N THR A 309 10.46 31.77 -10.87
CA THR A 309 10.53 31.12 -9.57
C THR A 309 11.11 32.00 -8.46
N ASP A 310 11.59 33.20 -8.79
CA ASP A 310 12.38 34.08 -7.90
C ASP A 310 13.57 33.36 -7.24
N LEU A 311 14.24 32.50 -8.01
CA LEU A 311 15.41 31.74 -7.55
C LEU A 311 16.69 32.32 -8.14
N ASP A 312 17.79 32.18 -7.41
CA ASP A 312 19.10 32.63 -7.86
C ASP A 312 19.44 32.03 -9.26
N PRO A 313 19.80 32.86 -10.27
CA PRO A 313 20.07 32.39 -11.62
C PRO A 313 21.21 31.36 -11.73
N SER A 314 22.20 31.41 -10.83
CA SER A 314 23.31 30.46 -10.82
C SER A 314 22.88 29.10 -10.27
N LEU A 315 22.01 29.12 -9.24
CA LEU A 315 21.37 27.93 -8.68
C LEU A 315 20.47 27.26 -9.72
N VAL A 316 19.63 28.04 -10.42
CA VAL A 316 18.73 27.51 -11.45
C VAL A 316 19.50 26.84 -12.56
N ARG A 317 20.56 27.45 -13.11
CA ARG A 317 21.37 26.83 -14.18
C ARG A 317 21.95 25.47 -13.76
N LYS A 318 22.51 25.37 -12.56
CA LYS A 318 23.05 24.10 -12.04
C LYS A 318 21.94 23.07 -11.80
N THR A 319 20.79 23.53 -11.34
CA THR A 319 19.67 22.69 -10.96
C THR A 319 18.95 22.12 -12.18
N VAL A 320 18.67 22.93 -13.22
CA VAL A 320 18.04 22.44 -14.46
C VAL A 320 18.95 21.47 -15.20
N GLN A 321 20.28 21.68 -15.18
CA GLN A 321 21.21 20.71 -15.76
C GLN A 321 21.11 19.37 -15.04
N ARG A 322 21.21 19.37 -13.70
CA ARG A 322 21.06 18.16 -12.89
C ARG A 322 19.70 17.48 -13.05
N MET A 323 18.61 18.26 -13.17
CA MET A 323 17.27 17.72 -13.38
C MET A 323 17.15 17.10 -14.77
N SER A 324 17.76 17.70 -15.79
CA SER A 324 17.83 17.14 -17.13
C SER A 324 18.64 15.84 -17.16
N ASP A 325 19.82 15.82 -16.52
CA ASP A 325 20.67 14.63 -16.42
C ASP A 325 19.95 13.48 -15.68
N ALA A 326 19.08 13.82 -14.72
CA ALA A 326 18.26 12.88 -13.97
C ALA A 326 16.91 12.52 -14.67
N GLY A 327 16.66 13.02 -15.89
CA GLY A 327 15.44 12.75 -16.65
C GLY A 327 14.16 13.39 -16.09
N GLN A 328 14.30 14.35 -15.17
CA GLN A 328 13.18 15.01 -14.46
C GLN A 328 12.56 16.14 -15.30
N ILE A 329 13.33 16.70 -16.24
CA ILE A 329 12.90 17.65 -17.27
C ILE A 329 13.60 17.28 -18.58
N TRP A 330 13.03 17.69 -19.71
CA TRP A 330 13.59 17.37 -21.03
C TRP A 330 14.26 18.59 -21.65
N PRO A 331 15.52 18.46 -22.12
CA PRO A 331 16.17 19.52 -22.87
C PRO A 331 15.50 19.65 -24.24
N VAL A 332 15.35 20.89 -24.68
CA VAL A 332 14.87 21.29 -26.01
C VAL A 332 15.95 22.16 -26.66
N SER A 333 15.86 22.35 -27.97
CA SER A 333 16.77 23.20 -28.73
C SER A 333 16.96 24.59 -28.08
N ASN A 334 18.16 25.15 -28.23
CA ASN A 334 18.58 26.44 -27.66
C ASN A 334 18.69 26.51 -26.13
N GLY A 335 19.03 25.39 -25.47
CA GLY A 335 19.31 25.38 -24.02
C GLY A 335 18.06 25.68 -23.17
N ARG A 336 16.90 25.27 -23.67
CA ARG A 336 15.61 25.38 -22.99
C ARG A 336 15.20 24.02 -22.44
N TYR A 337 14.29 24.01 -21.49
CA TYR A 337 13.81 22.80 -20.85
C TYR A 337 12.28 22.79 -20.83
N GLU A 338 11.69 21.61 -20.91
CA GLU A 338 10.26 21.37 -20.77
C GLU A 338 9.99 20.32 -19.67
N ALA A 339 8.83 20.41 -19.03
CA ALA A 339 8.41 19.40 -18.05
C ALA A 339 7.81 18.18 -18.76
N PRO A 340 8.04 16.95 -18.26
CA PRO A 340 7.34 15.75 -18.73
C PRO A 340 5.84 15.88 -18.48
N ALA A 341 5.05 15.28 -19.38
CA ALA A 341 3.63 15.06 -19.12
C ALA A 341 3.46 14.19 -17.85
N PRO A 342 2.41 14.42 -17.03
CA PRO A 342 2.17 13.61 -15.84
C PRO A 342 2.18 12.10 -16.18
N GLY A 343 3.03 11.32 -15.51
CA GLY A 343 3.15 9.86 -15.71
C GLY A 343 4.08 9.40 -16.83
N ALA A 344 4.79 10.30 -17.53
CA ALA A 344 5.77 9.92 -18.55
C ALA A 344 7.17 9.69 -17.96
N VAL A 345 7.73 8.47 -18.12
CA VAL A 345 9.13 8.16 -17.81
C VAL A 345 9.99 8.36 -19.05
N ALA A 346 11.15 9.01 -18.92
CA ALA A 346 12.09 9.21 -20.02
C ALA A 346 12.86 7.92 -20.37
N LEU A 347 12.91 7.58 -21.66
CA LEU A 347 13.93 6.68 -22.18
C LEU A 347 15.25 7.47 -22.37
N PRO A 348 16.42 6.92 -22.03
CA PRO A 348 17.68 7.64 -22.22
C PRO A 348 17.97 7.82 -23.72
N GLY A 349 18.17 9.08 -24.16
CA GLY A 349 18.97 9.38 -25.36
C GLY A 349 18.25 9.63 -26.68
N THR A 350 16.96 9.99 -26.73
CA THR A 350 16.34 10.41 -28.00
C THR A 350 16.18 11.92 -28.05
N ASP A 351 17.01 12.57 -28.88
CA ASP A 351 16.78 13.92 -29.38
C ASP A 351 15.37 14.00 -29.98
N ARG A 352 14.57 14.94 -29.52
CA ARG A 352 13.14 15.10 -29.89
C ARG A 352 12.95 15.85 -31.21
N ASP A 353 13.93 15.83 -32.10
CA ASP A 353 13.87 16.53 -33.38
C ASP A 353 13.54 15.54 -34.50
N THR A 354 12.26 15.14 -34.58
CA THR A 354 11.56 14.60 -35.78
C THR A 354 10.17 14.08 -35.40
N ARG A 355 9.23 14.98 -35.12
CA ARG A 355 7.79 14.70 -35.29
C ARG A 355 7.07 15.92 -35.85
N THR A 356 7.31 16.18 -37.13
CA THR A 356 6.34 16.88 -37.98
C THR A 356 5.61 15.84 -38.82
N GLY A 357 4.28 15.83 -38.70
CA GLY A 357 3.35 15.41 -39.77
C GLY A 357 3.27 13.93 -40.13
N GLY A 358 2.14 13.30 -39.80
CA GLY A 358 1.70 12.09 -40.48
C GLY A 358 0.78 11.24 -39.63
N VAL A 359 -0.54 11.42 -39.80
CA VAL A 359 -1.50 10.36 -39.47
C VAL A 359 -1.13 9.15 -40.33
N PRO A 360 -0.81 7.97 -39.78
CA PRO A 360 -0.56 6.80 -40.59
C PRO A 360 -1.86 6.40 -41.29
N PRO A 361 -1.84 6.07 -42.59
CA PRO A 361 -3.05 5.64 -43.29
C PRO A 361 -3.55 4.32 -42.72
N VAL A 362 -4.86 4.24 -42.51
CA VAL A 362 -5.58 3.02 -42.13
C VAL A 362 -5.40 1.98 -43.24
N PRO A 363 -4.98 0.74 -42.94
CA PRO A 363 -4.94 -0.30 -43.95
C PRO A 363 -6.37 -0.71 -44.33
N THR A 364 -6.72 -0.50 -45.59
CA THR A 364 -7.93 -1.04 -46.22
C THR A 364 -7.77 -2.54 -46.43
N VAL A 365 -8.67 -3.33 -45.86
CA VAL A 365 -8.84 -4.76 -46.13
C VAL A 365 -9.39 -4.91 -47.56
N PRO A 366 -8.82 -5.77 -48.43
CA PRO A 366 -9.42 -6.05 -49.73
C PRO A 366 -10.69 -6.90 -49.54
N GLU A 367 -11.82 -6.40 -50.06
CA GLU A 367 -12.97 -7.25 -50.39
C GLU A 367 -12.64 -8.16 -51.58
N THR A 368 -13.34 -9.30 -51.63
CA THR A 368 -13.34 -10.42 -52.61
C THR A 368 -12.46 -11.62 -52.19
N LEU A 369 -12.97 -12.86 -52.08
CA LEU A 369 -14.24 -13.50 -52.49
C LEU A 369 -14.56 -14.65 -51.53
#